data_AF-A0A7C3QKK3-F1
#
_entry.id   AF-A0A7C3QKK3-F1
#
_cell.length_a   1.000
_cell.length_b   1.000
_cell.length_c   1.000
_cell.angle_alpha   90.00
_cell.angle_beta   90.00
_cell.angle_gamma   90.00
#
_symmetry.space_group_name_H-M   'P 1'
#
loop_
_entity.id
_entity.type
_entity.pdbx_description
1 polymer ?
#
loop_
_entity_poly.entity_id
_entity_poly.type
_entity_poly.pdbx_seq_one_letter_code
_entity_poly.pdbx_strand_id
1 'polypeptide(L)'
;MTSPKGGTGWTPSRGFWLGLAVVLLFALVLVSAGALAAARGPQGVVRPQSSPIPVEVTVVPPKVTPDPDFSRPIGDPEPQAAAVETAAPVSSSIVQSPATIASSWSAGPQPAPAGPASALQPGAGALAQQAAERFGVRIVLEGQDWGPDGLSQEANIGAVISAMDRLPLRVTSSVIAHPHGPLTFVSNQQGRTADGWQPYGGFPIAFYTNSDQGPAGHRPANEVVLITGSSDLSIAHEVLHAYSFREVGLDRYVLALLGDEMRSFMAATGWRLLSSEEEVRNSWDGTDLLFQYEGPPVWQFLSRQEPVEDYANSFALFFYDPATLKRVSPDRYEWFLRHAATDGG
;
A
#
# COMPACT_ATOMS: atom_id res chain seq x y z
N MET A 1 68.09 -17.91 -19.03
CA MET A 1 66.61 -17.83 -19.00
C MET A 1 66.16 -18.35 -17.64
N THR A 2 65.64 -17.45 -16.82
CA THR A 2 65.36 -17.64 -15.38
C THR A 2 64.00 -18.27 -15.13
N SER A 3 63.99 -19.25 -14.22
CA SER A 3 62.85 -20.02 -13.74
C SER A 3 61.76 -19.15 -13.06
N PRO A 4 60.45 -19.41 -13.22
CA PRO A 4 59.41 -18.67 -12.52
C PRO A 4 59.38 -19.08 -11.05
N LYS A 5 59.54 -18.08 -10.17
CA LYS A 5 59.45 -18.22 -8.70
C LYS A 5 58.04 -18.66 -8.30
N GLY A 6 57.99 -19.62 -7.38
CA GLY A 6 56.77 -20.22 -6.84
C GLY A 6 55.84 -19.21 -6.17
N GLY A 7 54.55 -19.34 -6.49
CA GLY A 7 53.46 -18.59 -5.88
C GLY A 7 53.24 -19.03 -4.44
N THR A 8 53.21 -18.05 -3.55
CA THR A 8 52.80 -18.18 -2.16
C THR A 8 51.36 -18.69 -2.08
N GLY A 9 51.18 -19.87 -1.47
CA GLY A 9 49.87 -20.49 -1.27
C GLY A 9 48.94 -19.58 -0.48
N TRP A 10 47.83 -19.19 -1.10
CA TRP A 10 46.76 -18.44 -0.46
C TRP A 10 46.01 -19.38 0.49
N THR A 11 46.09 -19.11 1.80
CA THR A 11 45.27 -19.79 2.80
C THR A 11 44.08 -18.89 3.14
N PRO A 12 42.84 -19.34 2.91
CA PRO A 12 41.67 -18.52 3.19
C PRO A 12 41.57 -18.21 4.69
N SER A 13 41.19 -16.97 5.01
CA SER A 13 41.00 -16.54 6.39
C SER A 13 39.81 -17.26 7.05
N ARG A 14 39.76 -17.29 8.38
CA ARG A 14 38.62 -17.84 9.13
C ARG A 14 37.29 -17.17 8.75
N GLY A 15 37.32 -15.88 8.40
CA GLY A 15 36.14 -15.13 7.93
C GLY A 15 35.62 -15.63 6.59
N PHE A 16 36.51 -16.04 5.68
CA PHE A 16 36.12 -16.66 4.41
C PHE A 16 35.37 -17.98 4.62
N TRP A 17 35.86 -18.83 5.51
CA TRP A 17 35.21 -20.11 5.82
C TRP A 17 33.84 -19.93 6.50
N LEU A 18 33.70 -18.93 7.38
CA LEU A 18 32.42 -18.55 7.98
C LEU A 18 31.43 -18.04 6.93
N GLY A 19 31.87 -17.15 6.03
CA GLY A 19 31.03 -16.65 4.93
C GLY A 19 30.58 -17.78 4.01
N LEU A 20 31.48 -18.69 3.65
CA LEU A 20 31.17 -19.84 2.81
C LEU A 20 30.16 -20.78 3.48
N ALA A 21 30.27 -21.01 4.79
CA ALA A 21 29.34 -21.85 5.54
C ALA A 21 27.90 -21.27 5.55
N VAL A 22 27.76 -19.95 5.70
CA VAL A 22 26.45 -19.28 5.65
C VAL A 22 25.81 -19.40 4.27
N VAL A 23 26.59 -19.20 3.20
CA VAL A 23 26.10 -19.34 1.81
C VAL A 23 25.65 -20.77 1.54
N LEU A 24 26.41 -21.77 1.97
CA LEU A 24 26.05 -23.18 1.81
C LEU A 24 24.79 -23.55 2.59
N LEU A 25 24.62 -23.02 3.81
CA LEU A 25 23.41 -23.21 4.61
C LEU A 25 22.17 -22.63 3.90
N PHE A 26 22.30 -21.42 3.35
CA PHE A 26 21.20 -20.76 2.64
C PHE A 26 20.81 -21.49 1.36
N ALA A 27 21.80 -21.97 0.60
CA ALA A 27 21.56 -22.80 -0.59
C ALA A 27 20.84 -24.11 -0.23
N LEU A 28 21.19 -24.75 0.88
CA LEU A 28 20.55 -25.98 1.34
C LEU A 28 19.06 -25.76 1.71
N VAL A 29 18.75 -24.63 2.34
CA VAL A 29 17.36 -24.26 2.68
C VAL A 29 16.54 -24.04 1.41
N LEU A 30 17.08 -23.34 0.42
CA LEU A 30 16.39 -23.09 -0.86
C LEU A 30 16.13 -24.38 -1.65
N VAL A 31 17.10 -25.29 -1.71
CA VAL A 31 16.94 -26.59 -2.38
C VAL A 31 15.87 -27.44 -1.69
N SER A 32 15.82 -27.41 -0.35
CA SER A 32 14.83 -28.15 0.44
C SER A 32 13.41 -27.62 0.22
N ALA A 33 13.24 -26.30 0.15
CA ALA A 33 11.95 -25.66 -0.14
C ALA A 33 11.44 -25.99 -1.56
N GLY A 34 12.34 -25.99 -2.55
CA GLY A 34 12.01 -26.36 -3.93
C GLY A 34 11.59 -27.82 -4.09
N ALA A 35 12.25 -28.74 -3.39
CA ALA A 35 11.89 -30.17 -3.41
C ALA A 35 10.51 -30.45 -2.79
N LEU A 36 10.13 -29.71 -1.73
CA LEU A 36 8.81 -29.79 -1.11
C LEU A 36 7.69 -29.24 -2.02
N ALA A 37 7.98 -28.23 -2.83
CA ALA A 37 7.03 -27.68 -3.80
C ALA A 37 6.82 -28.62 -5.01
N ALA A 38 7.88 -29.26 -5.49
CA ALA A 38 7.82 -30.17 -6.64
C ALA A 38 7.15 -31.53 -6.35
N ALA A 39 7.05 -31.94 -5.07
CA ALA A 39 6.43 -33.20 -4.67
C ALA A 39 4.88 -33.20 -4.69
N ARG A 40 4.25 -32.05 -4.95
CA ARG A 40 2.78 -31.94 -5.04
C ARG A 40 2.33 -31.97 -6.50
N GLY A 41 2.03 -33.17 -7.00
CA GLY A 41 1.46 -33.35 -8.34
C GLY A 41 0.04 -32.75 -8.47
N PRO A 42 -0.39 -32.37 -9.68
CA PRO A 42 -1.69 -31.74 -9.91
C PRO A 42 -2.84 -32.74 -9.72
N GLN A 43 -3.81 -32.40 -8.85
CA GLN A 43 -5.05 -33.15 -8.73
C GLN A 43 -6.06 -32.71 -9.80
N GLY A 44 -6.56 -33.68 -10.57
CA GLY A 44 -7.56 -33.46 -11.62
C GLY A 44 -8.92 -33.08 -11.05
N VAL A 45 -9.55 -32.05 -11.62
CA VAL A 45 -10.89 -31.59 -11.28
C VAL A 45 -11.93 -32.43 -12.03
N VAL A 46 -12.73 -33.19 -11.30
CA VAL A 46 -13.93 -33.87 -11.81
C VAL A 46 -15.11 -32.89 -11.72
N ARG A 47 -15.82 -32.65 -12.83
CA ARG A 47 -17.05 -31.83 -12.88
C ARG A 47 -18.26 -32.63 -12.38
N PRO A 48 -19.15 -32.08 -11.53
CA PRO A 48 -20.41 -32.72 -11.19
C PRO A 48 -21.56 -32.35 -12.15
N GLN A 49 -22.40 -33.35 -12.46
CA GLN A 49 -23.71 -33.22 -13.10
C GLN A 49 -24.77 -32.71 -12.10
N SER A 50 -25.80 -32.06 -12.61
CA SER A 50 -26.87 -31.35 -11.90
C SER A 50 -28.05 -32.25 -11.46
N SER A 51 -28.48 -32.14 -10.19
CA SER A 51 -29.89 -32.19 -9.68
C SER A 51 -29.96 -32.17 -8.13
N PRO A 52 -31.10 -31.80 -7.47
CA PRO A 52 -31.10 -30.96 -6.25
C PRO A 52 -31.53 -31.61 -4.90
N ILE A 53 -30.89 -31.12 -3.80
CA ILE A 53 -31.39 -30.79 -2.40
C ILE A 53 -31.74 -31.98 -1.43
N PRO A 54 -31.63 -31.93 -0.05
CA PRO A 54 -30.92 -31.05 0.94
C PRO A 54 -30.20 -31.77 2.16
N VAL A 55 -29.51 -30.95 3.00
CA VAL A 55 -29.02 -31.11 4.41
C VAL A 55 -27.72 -31.95 4.61
N GLU A 56 -26.55 -31.30 4.75
CA GLU A 56 -25.86 -30.79 5.97
C GLU A 56 -25.15 -31.88 6.82
N VAL A 57 -23.81 -31.93 6.74
CA VAL A 57 -22.83 -31.94 7.86
C VAL A 57 -21.40 -31.91 7.28
N THR A 58 -20.70 -30.83 7.62
CA THR A 58 -19.27 -30.62 7.93
C THR A 58 -18.19 -31.54 7.34
N VAL A 59 -17.32 -30.93 6.52
CA VAL A 59 -15.91 -31.32 6.35
C VAL A 59 -15.06 -30.05 6.40
N VAL A 60 -14.07 -30.00 7.30
CA VAL A 60 -13.14 -28.89 7.52
C VAL A 60 -12.09 -28.84 6.40
N PRO A 61 -11.91 -27.72 5.67
CA PRO A 61 -10.81 -27.51 4.74
C PRO A 61 -9.59 -26.80 5.37
N PRO A 62 -8.39 -26.91 4.75
CA PRO A 62 -7.11 -26.54 5.35
C PRO A 62 -6.89 -25.02 5.45
N LYS A 63 -6.08 -24.65 6.45
CA LYS A 63 -5.75 -23.29 6.90
C LYS A 63 -5.19 -22.41 5.77
N VAL A 64 -6.08 -21.67 5.12
CA VAL A 64 -5.80 -20.37 4.49
C VAL A 64 -5.71 -19.36 5.62
N THR A 65 -4.69 -18.50 5.66
CA THR A 65 -4.70 -17.32 6.53
C THR A 65 -5.83 -16.42 6.01
N PRO A 66 -6.94 -16.25 6.75
CA PRO A 66 -8.04 -15.45 6.25
C PRO A 66 -7.67 -13.97 6.39
N ASP A 67 -8.17 -13.14 5.48
CA ASP A 67 -8.43 -11.73 5.81
C ASP A 67 -9.23 -11.67 7.12
N PRO A 68 -9.02 -10.65 7.96
CA PRO A 68 -9.83 -10.47 9.15
C PRO A 68 -11.31 -10.40 8.76
N ASP A 69 -12.07 -11.42 9.18
CA ASP A 69 -13.52 -11.47 9.03
C ASP A 69 -14.16 -10.42 9.96
N PHE A 70 -14.56 -9.29 9.38
CA PHE A 70 -15.24 -8.20 10.09
C PHE A 70 -16.75 -8.45 10.29
N SER A 71 -17.26 -9.64 9.94
CA SER A 71 -18.69 -9.99 10.02
C SER A 71 -19.10 -10.57 11.38
N ARG A 72 -18.16 -10.76 12.33
CA ARG A 72 -18.50 -11.26 13.67
C ARG A 72 -19.04 -10.15 14.57
N PRO A 73 -20.25 -10.30 15.16
CA PRO A 73 -20.65 -9.48 16.29
C PRO A 73 -19.77 -9.85 17.48
N ILE A 74 -18.96 -8.90 17.96
CA ILE A 74 -18.32 -9.00 19.26
C ILE A 74 -19.42 -8.72 20.30
N GLY A 75 -20.06 -9.78 20.77
CA GLY A 75 -21.16 -9.69 21.71
C GLY A 75 -21.75 -11.05 22.02
N ASP A 76 -21.01 -11.86 22.77
CA ASP A 76 -21.61 -12.82 23.70
C ASP A 76 -20.80 -12.80 25.02
N PRO A 77 -21.46 -12.72 26.18
CA PRO A 77 -20.81 -12.57 27.48
C PRO A 77 -20.42 -13.92 28.06
N GLU A 78 -19.15 -14.10 28.46
CA GLU A 78 -18.81 -15.13 29.45
C GLU A 78 -18.91 -14.56 30.88
N PRO A 79 -19.27 -15.40 31.86
CA PRO A 79 -19.76 -14.94 33.16
C PRO A 79 -18.66 -14.38 34.06
N GLN A 80 -19.04 -13.31 34.76
CA GLN A 80 -18.26 -12.57 35.74
C GLN A 80 -17.72 -13.48 36.86
N ALA A 81 -16.43 -13.29 37.18
CA ALA A 81 -15.90 -13.49 38.52
C ALA A 81 -15.38 -12.14 39.04
N ALA A 82 -15.92 -11.73 40.18
CA ALA A 82 -15.71 -10.44 40.81
C ALA A 82 -14.28 -10.25 41.35
N ALA A 83 -13.75 -9.02 41.23
CA ALA A 83 -13.15 -8.27 42.35
C ALA A 83 -12.88 -6.82 41.93
N VAL A 84 -13.28 -5.91 42.80
CA VAL A 84 -13.11 -4.46 42.75
C VAL A 84 -11.67 -4.09 43.08
N GLU A 85 -11.02 -3.27 42.26
CA GLU A 85 -10.04 -2.30 42.77
C GLU A 85 -9.94 -1.07 41.86
N THR A 86 -10.14 0.08 42.47
CA THR A 86 -9.99 1.44 41.93
C THR A 86 -8.61 1.66 41.28
N ALA A 87 -8.59 2.07 40.01
CA ALA A 87 -7.40 2.62 39.36
C ALA A 87 -7.74 3.94 38.65
N ALA A 88 -6.93 4.95 38.94
CA ALA A 88 -6.95 6.30 38.38
C ALA A 88 -6.89 6.31 36.83
N PRO A 89 -7.26 7.42 36.16
CA PRO A 89 -7.07 7.53 34.71
C PRO A 89 -5.59 7.38 34.37
N VAL A 90 -5.23 6.25 33.77
CA VAL A 90 -3.90 6.02 33.22
C VAL A 90 -3.81 6.85 31.95
N SER A 91 -3.17 8.02 32.07
CA SER A 91 -2.74 8.81 30.93
C SER A 91 -1.60 8.03 30.26
N SER A 92 -1.93 7.19 29.29
CA SER A 92 -0.97 6.41 28.51
C SER A 92 -0.26 7.30 27.50
N SER A 93 0.69 8.12 27.96
CA SER A 93 1.62 8.82 27.07
C SER A 93 2.63 7.78 26.56
N ILE A 94 2.33 7.16 25.43
CA ILE A 94 3.28 6.32 24.72
C ILE A 94 4.21 7.26 23.96
N VAL A 95 5.36 7.58 24.56
CA VAL A 95 6.49 8.16 23.82
C VAL A 95 7.07 7.05 22.97
N GLN A 96 6.63 6.97 21.71
CA GLN A 96 7.14 6.03 20.72
C GLN A 96 8.31 6.65 19.96
N SER A 97 9.36 5.86 19.77
CA SER A 97 10.56 6.22 19.02
C SER A 97 10.24 6.53 17.54
N PRO A 98 11.14 7.25 16.82
CA PRO A 98 10.87 7.74 15.48
C PRO A 98 10.43 6.60 14.56
N ALA A 99 9.20 6.69 14.07
CA ALA A 99 8.73 5.85 13.00
C ALA A 99 9.33 6.36 11.70
N THR A 100 10.07 5.50 11.01
CA THR A 100 10.57 5.76 9.67
C THR A 100 9.38 6.09 8.76
N ILE A 101 9.38 7.26 8.13
CA ILE A 101 8.44 7.50 7.03
C ILE A 101 8.71 6.43 5.98
N ALA A 102 7.66 5.73 5.56
CA ALA A 102 7.70 4.74 4.50
C ALA A 102 8.05 5.33 3.11
N SER A 103 8.51 6.58 3.07
CA SER A 103 9.19 7.22 1.95
C SER A 103 10.71 7.03 2.05
N SER A 104 11.24 6.17 2.94
CA SER A 104 12.66 5.83 2.99
C SER A 104 13.10 5.13 1.68
N TRP A 105 13.43 5.92 0.66
CA TRP A 105 13.93 5.50 -0.66
C TRP A 105 15.36 4.95 -0.50
N SER A 106 15.48 3.72 -0.01
CA SER A 106 16.78 3.13 0.33
C SER A 106 17.28 2.12 -0.71
N ALA A 107 16.52 1.87 -1.77
CA ALA A 107 16.96 1.02 -2.86
C ALA A 107 17.13 1.85 -4.15
N GLY A 108 18.35 1.91 -4.67
CA GLY A 108 18.57 2.32 -6.05
C GLY A 108 17.77 1.40 -6.98
N PRO A 109 17.23 1.92 -8.10
CA PRO A 109 16.39 1.15 -9.00
C PRO A 109 17.17 -0.09 -9.46
N GLN A 110 16.69 -1.29 -9.12
CA GLN A 110 17.23 -2.51 -9.68
C GLN A 110 16.41 -2.84 -10.94
N PRO A 111 16.97 -2.71 -12.15
CA PRO A 111 16.26 -3.09 -13.35
C PRO A 111 16.02 -4.59 -13.31
N ALA A 112 14.76 -5.01 -13.19
CA ALA A 112 14.35 -6.36 -13.55
C ALA A 112 13.60 -6.28 -14.90
N PRO A 113 13.69 -7.27 -15.78
CA PRO A 113 12.85 -7.30 -16.97
C PRO A 113 11.36 -7.25 -16.58
N ALA A 114 10.55 -6.50 -17.33
CA ALA A 114 9.10 -6.53 -17.16
C ALA A 114 8.59 -7.97 -17.34
N GLY A 115 7.68 -8.41 -16.48
CA GLY A 115 6.96 -9.65 -16.73
C GLY A 115 6.17 -9.55 -18.03
N PRO A 116 5.91 -10.66 -18.74
CA PRO A 116 5.08 -10.61 -19.93
C PRO A 116 3.67 -10.11 -19.56
N ALA A 117 3.25 -9.00 -20.16
CA ALA A 117 1.88 -8.52 -20.06
C ALA A 117 0.95 -9.45 -20.86
N SER A 118 -0.22 -9.76 -20.30
CA SER A 118 -1.24 -10.53 -21.00
C SER A 118 -1.80 -9.74 -22.18
N ALA A 119 -2.28 -10.44 -23.21
CA ALA A 119 -2.91 -9.77 -24.34
C ALA A 119 -4.14 -8.98 -23.89
N LEU A 120 -4.17 -7.69 -24.23
CA LEU A 120 -5.28 -6.79 -23.89
C LEU A 120 -6.57 -7.23 -24.56
N GLN A 121 -7.64 -7.31 -23.78
CA GLN A 121 -8.98 -7.60 -24.29
C GLN A 121 -9.74 -6.30 -24.62
N PRO A 122 -10.64 -6.30 -25.63
CA PRO A 122 -11.37 -5.09 -26.03
C PRO A 122 -12.15 -4.40 -24.89
N GLY A 123 -12.71 -5.18 -23.95
CA GLY A 123 -13.45 -4.64 -22.80
C GLY A 123 -12.58 -3.78 -21.87
N ALA A 124 -11.32 -4.15 -21.67
CA ALA A 124 -10.36 -3.36 -20.92
C ALA A 124 -10.12 -1.98 -21.55
N GLY A 125 -9.99 -1.94 -22.89
CA GLY A 125 -9.88 -0.69 -23.65
C GLY A 125 -11.09 0.21 -23.50
N ALA A 126 -12.30 -0.36 -23.57
CA ALA A 126 -13.54 0.38 -23.41
C ALA A 126 -13.69 0.99 -22.00
N LEU A 127 -13.35 0.23 -20.94
CA LEU A 127 -13.40 0.74 -19.56
C LEU A 127 -12.34 1.82 -19.31
N ALA A 128 -11.12 1.66 -19.84
CA ALA A 128 -10.09 2.69 -19.75
C ALA A 128 -10.53 4.01 -20.41
N GLN A 129 -11.17 3.92 -21.59
CA GLN A 129 -11.75 5.07 -22.26
C GLN A 129 -12.89 5.69 -21.45
N GLN A 130 -13.78 4.88 -20.86
CA GLN A 130 -14.84 5.34 -19.98
C GLN A 130 -14.29 6.12 -18.78
N ALA A 131 -13.22 5.62 -18.14
CA ALA A 131 -12.59 6.28 -17.01
C ALA A 131 -12.02 7.66 -17.42
N ALA A 132 -11.41 7.74 -18.60
CA ALA A 132 -10.90 8.99 -19.15
C ALA A 132 -12.02 10.00 -19.43
N GLU A 133 -13.12 9.56 -20.06
CA GLU A 133 -14.25 10.44 -20.37
C GLU A 133 -14.99 10.93 -19.12
N ARG A 134 -15.15 10.06 -18.13
CA ARG A 134 -15.96 10.35 -16.93
C ARG A 134 -15.19 11.13 -15.88
N PHE A 135 -13.91 10.82 -15.67
CA PHE A 135 -13.12 11.39 -14.58
C PHE A 135 -11.90 12.18 -15.04
N GLY A 136 -11.51 12.13 -16.32
CA GLY A 136 -10.29 12.78 -16.80
C GLY A 136 -9.00 12.07 -16.39
N VAL A 137 -9.07 10.81 -15.95
CA VAL A 137 -7.91 10.00 -15.57
C VAL A 137 -7.36 9.22 -16.75
N ARG A 138 -6.08 8.85 -16.70
CA ARG A 138 -5.44 8.01 -17.72
C ARG A 138 -5.17 6.61 -17.17
N ILE A 139 -5.60 5.56 -17.85
CA ILE A 139 -5.27 4.17 -17.51
C ILE A 139 -4.31 3.63 -18.56
N VAL A 140 -3.08 3.33 -18.18
CA VAL A 140 -2.06 2.81 -19.10
C VAL A 140 -2.28 1.32 -19.30
N LEU A 141 -2.61 0.90 -20.52
CA LEU A 141 -2.86 -0.51 -20.84
C LEU A 141 -1.62 -1.22 -21.38
N GLU A 142 -0.86 -0.55 -22.24
CA GLU A 142 0.32 -1.12 -22.88
C GLU A 142 1.43 -1.41 -21.85
N GLY A 143 1.97 -2.62 -21.89
CA GLY A 143 3.06 -3.04 -21.00
C GLY A 143 2.65 -3.23 -19.54
N GLN A 144 1.37 -3.10 -19.19
CA GLN A 144 0.86 -3.26 -17.83
C GLN A 144 0.21 -4.64 -17.62
N ASP A 145 0.24 -5.12 -16.39
CA ASP A 145 -0.47 -6.32 -15.95
C ASP A 145 -1.78 -5.93 -15.27
N TRP A 146 -2.86 -5.94 -16.07
CA TRP A 146 -4.23 -5.78 -15.56
C TRP A 146 -4.90 -7.12 -15.26
N GLY A 147 -4.17 -8.25 -15.36
CA GLY A 147 -4.69 -9.59 -15.10
C GLY A 147 -4.58 -10.54 -16.29
N PRO A 148 -4.71 -11.85 -16.02
CA PRO A 148 -4.41 -12.91 -17.00
C PRO A 148 -5.45 -13.06 -18.12
N ASP A 149 -6.68 -12.57 -17.91
CA ASP A 149 -7.80 -12.73 -18.84
C ASP A 149 -8.69 -11.48 -18.85
N GLY A 150 -9.67 -11.45 -19.78
CA GLY A 150 -10.55 -10.30 -19.95
C GLY A 150 -11.38 -9.96 -18.72
N LEU A 151 -11.85 -10.98 -18.00
CA LEU A 151 -12.64 -10.77 -16.78
C LEU A 151 -11.79 -10.12 -15.68
N SER A 152 -10.55 -10.57 -15.52
CA SER A 152 -9.61 -10.00 -14.55
C SER A 152 -9.22 -8.57 -14.93
N GLN A 153 -8.97 -8.32 -16.22
CA GLN A 153 -8.67 -6.97 -16.74
C GLN A 153 -9.82 -6.00 -16.49
N GLU A 154 -11.05 -6.41 -16.83
CA GLU A 154 -12.24 -5.61 -16.60
C GLU A 154 -12.50 -5.38 -15.10
N ALA A 155 -12.28 -6.38 -14.24
CA ALA A 155 -12.43 -6.23 -12.80
C ALA A 155 -11.42 -5.24 -12.20
N ASN A 156 -10.14 -5.33 -12.58
CA ASN A 156 -9.11 -4.43 -12.06
C ASN A 156 -9.29 -2.98 -12.54
N ILE A 157 -9.63 -2.77 -13.82
CA ILE A 157 -9.94 -1.43 -14.34
C ILE A 157 -11.26 -0.91 -13.74
N GLY A 158 -12.25 -1.79 -13.57
CA GLY A 158 -13.51 -1.47 -12.91
C GLY A 158 -13.33 -1.05 -11.45
N ALA A 159 -12.34 -1.59 -10.74
CA ALA A 159 -12.00 -1.16 -9.38
C ALA A 159 -11.48 0.29 -9.35
N VAL A 160 -10.72 0.72 -10.36
CA VAL A 160 -10.31 2.14 -10.51
C VAL A 160 -11.53 3.04 -10.69
N ILE A 161 -12.47 2.63 -11.56
CA ILE A 161 -13.72 3.37 -11.78
C ILE A 161 -14.55 3.45 -10.49
N SER A 162 -14.73 2.33 -9.79
CA SER A 162 -15.43 2.27 -8.50
C SER A 162 -14.80 3.20 -7.47
N ALA A 163 -13.46 3.25 -7.44
CA ALA A 163 -12.72 4.14 -6.56
C ALA A 163 -12.97 5.61 -6.85
N MET A 164 -12.85 6.02 -8.11
CA MET A 164 -13.12 7.39 -8.51
C MET A 164 -14.58 7.79 -8.29
N ASP A 165 -15.53 6.86 -8.44
CA ASP A 165 -16.97 7.12 -8.27
C ASP A 165 -17.39 7.41 -6.83
N ARG A 166 -16.72 6.78 -5.85
CA ARG A 166 -17.06 6.94 -4.43
C ARG A 166 -16.41 8.17 -3.80
N LEU A 167 -15.35 8.70 -4.41
CA LEU A 167 -14.66 9.87 -3.92
C LEU A 167 -15.43 11.15 -4.27
N PRO A 168 -15.40 12.17 -3.40
CA PRO A 168 -16.14 13.40 -3.61
C PRO A 168 -15.53 14.20 -4.76
N LEU A 169 -16.35 15.04 -5.41
CA LEU A 169 -15.92 15.83 -6.57
C LEU A 169 -14.70 16.71 -6.26
N ARG A 170 -14.56 17.24 -5.03
CA ARG A 170 -13.37 18.02 -4.67
C ARG A 170 -12.09 17.21 -4.81
N VAL A 171 -12.12 15.93 -4.43
CA VAL A 171 -10.93 15.07 -4.46
C VAL A 171 -10.61 14.75 -5.91
N THR A 172 -11.61 14.26 -6.66
CA THR A 172 -11.42 13.85 -8.04
C THR A 172 -11.02 15.03 -8.94
N SER A 173 -11.63 16.21 -8.75
CA SER A 173 -11.27 17.43 -9.50
C SER A 173 -9.88 17.96 -9.16
N SER A 174 -9.45 17.90 -7.90
CA SER A 174 -8.09 18.31 -7.51
C SER A 174 -7.01 17.42 -8.11
N VAL A 175 -7.20 16.09 -8.09
CA VAL A 175 -6.16 15.17 -8.58
C VAL A 175 -6.06 15.13 -10.11
N ILE A 176 -7.13 15.47 -10.84
CA ILE A 176 -7.11 15.54 -12.31
C ILE A 176 -6.57 16.88 -12.83
N ALA A 177 -6.78 17.97 -12.07
CA ALA A 177 -6.28 19.30 -12.40
C ALA A 177 -4.83 19.53 -11.94
N HIS A 178 -4.11 18.45 -11.62
CA HIS A 178 -2.76 18.52 -11.07
C HIS A 178 -1.78 19.21 -12.05
N PRO A 179 -0.86 20.05 -11.57
CA PRO A 179 0.14 20.74 -12.42
C PRO A 179 1.11 19.79 -13.15
N HIS A 180 1.04 18.48 -12.88
CA HIS A 180 1.90 17.45 -13.51
C HIS A 180 1.11 16.58 -14.51
N GLY A 181 -0.10 17.00 -14.87
CA GLY A 181 -0.96 16.30 -15.83
C GLY A 181 -2.03 15.42 -15.15
N PRO A 182 -2.81 14.69 -15.96
CA PRO A 182 -3.92 13.89 -15.45
C PRO A 182 -3.40 12.76 -14.56
N LEU A 183 -4.19 12.43 -13.52
CA LEU A 183 -3.90 11.27 -12.68
C LEU A 183 -3.86 10.01 -13.55
N THR A 184 -2.73 9.33 -13.48
CA THR A 184 -2.42 8.18 -14.33
C THR A 184 -2.35 6.93 -13.48
N PHE A 185 -3.03 5.87 -13.89
CA PHE A 185 -2.98 4.56 -13.25
C PHE A 185 -2.16 3.60 -14.10
N VAL A 186 -1.22 2.92 -13.43
CA VAL A 186 -0.46 1.79 -13.98
C VAL A 186 -0.67 0.58 -13.06
N SER A 187 -0.58 -0.63 -13.60
CA SER A 187 -0.76 -1.87 -12.83
C SER A 187 0.32 -2.86 -13.19
N ASN A 188 1.13 -3.28 -12.23
CA ASN A 188 2.12 -4.31 -12.45
C ASN A 188 2.56 -4.98 -11.15
N GLN A 189 3.00 -6.24 -11.26
CA GLN A 189 3.52 -7.03 -10.13
C GLN A 189 4.93 -6.61 -9.67
N GLN A 190 5.47 -5.54 -10.22
CA GLN A 190 6.80 -5.03 -9.86
C GLN A 190 6.71 -3.72 -9.06
N GLY A 191 5.55 -3.09 -8.90
CA GLY A 191 5.46 -1.78 -8.25
C GLY A 191 6.29 -0.72 -8.99
N ARG A 192 6.12 -0.63 -10.31
CA ARG A 192 6.84 0.31 -11.19
C ARG A 192 5.95 1.39 -11.77
N THR A 193 6.48 2.59 -11.89
CA THR A 193 5.89 3.64 -12.72
C THR A 193 5.91 3.27 -14.20
N ALA A 194 5.24 4.07 -15.03
CA ALA A 194 5.22 3.87 -16.47
C ALA A 194 6.61 3.84 -17.11
N ASP A 195 7.57 4.65 -16.63
CA ASP A 195 8.95 4.65 -17.15
C ASP A 195 9.85 3.62 -16.44
N GLY A 196 9.32 2.86 -15.48
CA GLY A 196 10.04 1.77 -14.84
C GLY A 196 10.80 2.13 -13.57
N TRP A 197 10.54 3.31 -12.99
CA TRP A 197 11.04 3.62 -11.64
C TRP A 197 10.36 2.73 -10.61
N GLN A 198 11.17 2.19 -9.69
CA GLN A 198 10.73 1.25 -8.66
C GLN A 198 11.30 1.67 -7.31
N PRO A 199 10.57 2.47 -6.53
CA PRO A 199 11.11 3.02 -5.29
C PRO A 199 11.37 2.00 -4.19
N TYR A 200 10.58 0.93 -4.17
CA TYR A 200 10.60 -0.09 -3.11
C TYR A 200 11.47 -1.30 -3.47
N GLY A 201 12.45 -1.14 -4.36
CA GLY A 201 13.57 -2.10 -4.49
C GLY A 201 13.20 -3.57 -4.70
N GLY A 202 12.09 -3.88 -5.37
CA GLY A 202 11.61 -5.25 -5.56
C GLY A 202 10.36 -5.62 -4.76
N PHE A 203 9.91 -4.80 -3.81
CA PHE A 203 8.70 -5.04 -3.02
C PHE A 203 7.48 -4.42 -3.71
N PRO A 204 6.66 -5.22 -4.42
CA PRO A 204 5.48 -4.69 -5.09
C PRO A 204 4.45 -4.25 -4.04
N ILE A 205 4.23 -2.94 -3.97
CA ILE A 205 3.15 -2.34 -3.22
C ILE A 205 2.42 -1.35 -4.12
N ALA A 206 1.16 -1.06 -3.80
CA ALA A 206 0.49 0.09 -4.38
C ALA A 206 1.10 1.36 -3.77
N PHE A 207 1.24 2.41 -4.59
CA PHE A 207 1.70 3.73 -4.12
C PHE A 207 1.30 4.83 -5.10
N TYR A 208 1.21 6.05 -4.61
CA TYR A 208 1.18 7.26 -5.41
C TYR A 208 2.58 7.90 -5.54
N THR A 209 2.86 8.53 -6.68
CA THR A 209 4.00 9.41 -6.89
C THR A 209 3.68 10.63 -7.75
N ASN A 210 4.23 11.78 -7.38
CA ASN A 210 4.24 13.01 -8.17
C ASN A 210 5.52 13.20 -9.01
N SER A 211 6.45 12.25 -8.95
CA SER A 211 7.68 12.23 -9.73
C SER A 211 7.98 10.85 -10.30
N ASP A 212 8.80 10.79 -11.34
CA ASP A 212 9.37 9.54 -11.86
C ASP A 212 10.88 9.73 -12.01
N GLN A 213 11.67 8.83 -11.40
CA GLN A 213 13.14 8.84 -11.47
C GLN A 213 13.68 7.67 -12.31
N GLY A 214 12.89 7.23 -13.30
CA GLY A 214 13.20 6.12 -14.18
C GLY A 214 14.40 6.38 -15.11
N PRO A 215 14.66 5.48 -16.07
CA PRO A 215 15.79 5.57 -17.00
C PRO A 215 15.81 6.86 -17.83
N ALA A 216 14.67 7.53 -18.00
CA ALA A 216 14.56 8.82 -18.68
C ALA A 216 15.02 10.02 -17.83
N GLY A 217 15.37 9.81 -16.56
CA GLY A 217 15.74 10.85 -15.61
C GLY A 217 14.56 11.37 -14.80
N HIS A 218 14.87 12.22 -13.81
CA HIS A 218 13.85 12.79 -12.91
C HIS A 218 12.92 13.74 -13.66
N ARG A 219 11.61 13.44 -13.64
CA ARG A 219 10.55 14.23 -14.27
C ARG A 219 9.30 14.32 -13.39
N PRO A 220 8.42 15.31 -13.63
CA PRO A 220 7.08 15.31 -13.06
C PRO A 220 6.28 14.07 -13.46
N ALA A 221 5.53 13.53 -12.50
CA ALA A 221 4.52 12.50 -12.71
C ALA A 221 3.25 12.84 -11.91
N ASN A 222 2.18 12.11 -12.17
CA ASN A 222 0.98 12.11 -11.34
C ASN A 222 0.41 10.70 -11.44
N GLU A 223 1.10 9.75 -10.82
CA GLU A 223 0.93 8.32 -11.08
C GLU A 223 0.51 7.58 -9.81
N VAL A 224 -0.52 6.76 -9.92
CA VAL A 224 -0.86 5.71 -8.98
C VAL A 224 -0.40 4.38 -9.58
N VAL A 225 0.55 3.74 -8.90
CA VAL A 225 1.06 2.43 -9.25
C VAL A 225 0.30 1.40 -8.44
N LEU A 226 -0.35 0.46 -9.12
CA LEU A 226 -1.17 -0.59 -8.52
C LEU A 226 -0.50 -1.96 -8.64
N ILE A 227 -0.81 -2.83 -7.69
CA ILE A 227 -0.59 -4.27 -7.85
C ILE A 227 -1.86 -4.88 -8.44
N THR A 228 -1.72 -5.79 -9.40
CA THR A 228 -2.87 -6.48 -9.99
C THR A 228 -3.72 -7.13 -8.89
N GLY A 229 -5.02 -6.86 -8.88
CA GLY A 229 -5.93 -7.29 -7.80
C GLY A 229 -6.12 -6.27 -6.68
N SER A 230 -5.56 -5.06 -6.79
CA SER A 230 -5.84 -3.96 -5.84
C SER A 230 -7.35 -3.70 -5.74
N SER A 231 -7.86 -3.61 -4.51
CA SER A 231 -9.27 -3.31 -4.26
C SER A 231 -9.57 -1.83 -4.52
N ASP A 232 -10.83 -1.50 -4.77
CA ASP A 232 -11.29 -0.12 -4.91
C ASP A 232 -10.99 0.74 -3.66
N LEU A 233 -11.06 0.16 -2.45
CA LEU A 233 -10.61 0.81 -1.22
C LEU A 233 -9.11 1.16 -1.25
N SER A 234 -8.24 0.21 -1.63
CA SER A 234 -6.79 0.46 -1.71
C SER A 234 -6.44 1.46 -2.82
N ILE A 235 -7.16 1.44 -3.93
CA ILE A 235 -7.00 2.43 -5.00
C ILE A 235 -7.43 3.81 -4.51
N ALA A 236 -8.56 3.90 -3.80
CA ALA A 236 -9.02 5.16 -3.22
C ALA A 236 -8.00 5.74 -2.22
N HIS A 237 -7.37 4.89 -1.41
CA HIS A 237 -6.27 5.28 -0.53
C HIS A 237 -5.13 5.95 -1.32
N GLU A 238 -4.67 5.37 -2.43
CA GLU A 238 -3.60 5.99 -3.24
C GLU A 238 -4.04 7.29 -3.93
N VAL A 239 -5.30 7.38 -4.37
CA VAL A 239 -5.87 8.64 -4.89
C VAL A 239 -5.89 9.71 -3.80
N LEU A 240 -6.10 9.32 -2.54
CA LEU A 240 -6.10 10.22 -1.40
C LEU A 240 -4.70 10.67 -0.99
N HIS A 241 -3.67 9.88 -1.28
CA HIS A 241 -2.28 10.37 -1.29
C HIS A 241 -2.08 11.44 -2.36
N ALA A 242 -2.51 11.19 -3.60
CA ALA A 242 -2.46 12.20 -4.66
C ALA A 242 -3.16 13.51 -4.26
N TYR A 243 -4.31 13.39 -3.60
CA TYR A 243 -5.03 14.54 -3.06
C TYR A 243 -4.26 15.26 -1.95
N SER A 244 -3.65 14.53 -1.01
CA SER A 244 -2.86 15.09 0.09
C SER A 244 -1.63 15.86 -0.42
N PHE A 245 -1.09 15.46 -1.56
CA PHE A 245 0.13 16.02 -2.15
C PHE A 245 -0.11 17.00 -3.30
N ARG A 246 -1.37 17.33 -3.61
CA ARG A 246 -1.78 18.19 -4.75
C ARG A 246 -1.11 19.57 -4.81
N GLU A 247 -0.63 20.08 -3.68
CA GLU A 247 -0.06 21.42 -3.52
C GLU A 247 1.45 21.40 -3.26
N VAL A 248 2.10 20.23 -3.22
CA VAL A 248 3.54 20.12 -2.97
C VAL A 248 4.32 19.86 -4.25
N GLY A 249 5.57 20.34 -4.29
CA GLY A 249 6.47 20.07 -5.40
C GLY A 249 6.92 18.61 -5.47
N LEU A 250 7.63 18.27 -6.56
CA LEU A 250 8.18 16.93 -6.80
C LEU A 250 8.98 16.41 -5.61
N ASP A 251 8.69 15.20 -5.16
CA ASP A 251 9.35 14.52 -4.04
C ASP A 251 9.27 15.28 -2.69
N ARG A 252 8.44 16.32 -2.58
CA ARG A 252 8.30 17.13 -1.36
C ARG A 252 7.11 16.72 -0.50
N TYR A 253 6.79 15.43 -0.47
CA TYR A 253 5.60 14.88 0.21
C TYR A 253 5.45 15.34 1.67
N VAL A 254 6.56 15.45 2.39
CA VAL A 254 6.60 15.94 3.79
C VAL A 254 6.02 17.34 3.97
N LEU A 255 6.01 18.16 2.92
CA LEU A 255 5.43 19.51 3.01
C LEU A 255 3.91 19.49 3.17
N ALA A 256 3.24 18.36 2.87
CA ALA A 256 1.81 18.21 3.12
C ALA A 256 1.49 18.29 4.62
N LEU A 257 2.42 17.90 5.49
CA LEU A 257 2.31 18.04 6.95
C LEU A 257 2.14 19.51 7.40
N LEU A 258 2.62 20.45 6.58
CA LEU A 258 2.53 21.88 6.88
C LEU A 258 1.22 22.50 6.38
N GLY A 259 0.45 21.81 5.54
CA GLY A 259 -0.81 22.32 4.97
C GLY A 259 -1.94 22.38 6.00
N ASP A 260 -2.85 23.35 5.84
CA ASP A 260 -3.92 23.63 6.80
C ASP A 260 -4.85 22.43 7.03
N GLU A 261 -5.18 21.70 5.96
CA GLU A 261 -6.05 20.50 6.03
C GLU A 261 -5.39 19.40 6.87
N MET A 262 -4.12 19.07 6.60
CA MET A 262 -3.38 18.06 7.35
C MET A 262 -3.15 18.49 8.80
N ARG A 263 -2.80 19.76 9.06
CA ARG A 263 -2.66 20.27 10.43
C ARG A 263 -3.96 20.18 11.21
N SER A 264 -5.08 20.53 10.58
CA SER A 264 -6.42 20.40 11.20
C SER A 264 -6.74 18.95 11.52
N PHE A 265 -6.47 18.03 10.59
CA PHE A 265 -6.65 16.59 10.80
C PHE A 265 -5.78 16.08 11.95
N MET A 266 -4.49 16.42 11.95
CA MET A 266 -3.55 16.01 13.00
C MET A 266 -4.00 16.49 14.38
N ALA A 267 -4.38 17.77 14.48
CA ALA A 267 -4.88 18.36 15.72
C ALA A 267 -6.15 17.67 16.23
N ALA A 268 -7.05 17.26 15.35
CA ALA A 268 -8.30 16.60 15.73
C ALA A 268 -8.12 15.12 16.11
N THR A 269 -7.11 14.46 15.56
CA THR A 269 -6.90 13.01 15.74
C THR A 269 -5.83 12.68 16.78
N GLY A 270 -5.15 13.69 17.32
CA GLY A 270 -4.12 13.54 18.35
C GLY A 270 -2.72 13.33 17.78
N TRP A 271 -2.50 13.53 16.49
CA TRP A 271 -1.15 13.63 15.94
C TRP A 271 -0.53 14.99 16.24
N ARG A 272 0.75 14.97 16.58
CA ARG A 272 1.56 16.16 16.77
C ARG A 272 2.90 15.99 16.09
N LEU A 273 3.21 16.92 15.18
CA LEU A 273 4.55 17.05 14.64
C LEU A 273 5.47 17.65 15.71
N LEU A 274 6.52 16.93 16.07
CA LEU A 274 7.54 17.39 17.02
C LEU A 274 8.68 18.13 16.33
N SER A 275 8.95 17.82 15.07
CA SER A 275 9.89 18.56 14.23
C SER A 275 9.37 19.98 13.96
N SER A 276 10.28 20.95 13.92
CA SER A 276 10.02 22.32 13.50
C SER A 276 9.64 22.39 12.03
N GLU A 277 8.97 23.48 11.63
CA GLU A 277 8.65 23.70 10.21
C GLU A 277 9.90 23.79 9.33
N GLU A 278 11.01 24.32 9.86
CA GLU A 278 12.28 24.38 9.15
C GLU A 278 12.86 22.97 8.92
N GLU A 279 12.80 22.09 9.93
CA GLU A 279 13.21 20.68 9.77
C GLU A 279 12.35 19.97 8.71
N VAL A 280 11.03 20.19 8.68
CA VAL A 280 10.16 19.64 7.63
C VAL A 280 10.54 20.20 6.24
N ARG A 281 10.83 21.49 6.14
CA ARG A 281 11.24 22.12 4.87
C ARG A 281 12.62 21.69 4.41
N ASN A 282 13.48 21.25 5.31
CA ASN A 282 14.82 20.77 4.96
C ASN A 282 14.86 19.25 4.79
N SER A 283 13.82 18.53 5.22
CA SER A 283 13.73 17.09 5.03
C SER A 283 13.38 16.73 3.58
N TRP A 284 14.01 15.66 3.10
CA TRP A 284 13.79 15.10 1.77
C TRP A 284 12.60 14.13 1.77
N ASP A 285 12.68 13.07 2.57
CA ASP A 285 11.69 11.99 2.63
C ASP A 285 10.99 11.87 4.00
N GLY A 286 11.37 12.74 4.93
CA GLY A 286 10.80 12.83 6.27
C GLY A 286 11.16 11.69 7.20
N THR A 287 12.07 10.81 6.82
CA THR A 287 12.58 9.73 7.69
C THR A 287 13.15 10.24 9.02
N ASP A 288 13.62 11.50 9.03
CA ASP A 288 14.14 12.19 10.21
C ASP A 288 13.08 12.97 11.01
N LEU A 289 11.81 12.97 10.55
CA LEU A 289 10.74 13.70 11.23
C LEU A 289 10.21 12.94 12.43
N LEU A 290 9.93 13.70 13.48
CA LEU A 290 9.45 13.19 14.75
C LEU A 290 7.96 13.51 14.90
N PHE A 291 7.19 12.47 15.22
CA PHE A 291 5.77 12.58 15.51
C PHE A 291 5.48 12.05 16.90
N GLN A 292 4.46 12.62 17.53
CA GLN A 292 3.86 12.10 18.72
C GLN A 292 2.39 11.83 18.45
N TYR A 293 1.88 10.72 18.96
CA TYR A 293 0.48 10.39 18.89
C TYR A 293 -0.11 10.32 20.30
N GLU A 294 -1.07 11.18 20.58
CA GLU A 294 -1.78 11.29 21.86
C GLU A 294 -3.28 10.96 21.73
N GLY A 295 -3.72 10.54 20.54
CA GLY A 295 -5.11 10.21 20.25
C GLY A 295 -5.53 8.78 20.63
N PRO A 296 -6.79 8.40 20.37
CA PRO A 296 -7.29 7.03 20.53
C PRO A 296 -6.50 6.04 19.66
N PRO A 297 -6.39 4.74 19.99
CA PRO A 297 -5.54 3.80 19.24
C PRO A 297 -5.64 3.91 17.72
N VAL A 298 -4.51 4.20 17.08
CA VAL A 298 -4.38 4.14 15.62
C VAL A 298 -4.42 2.66 15.21
N TRP A 299 -5.19 2.31 14.17
CA TRP A 299 -5.25 0.93 13.70
C TRP A 299 -3.92 0.52 13.09
N GLN A 300 -3.18 -0.34 13.81
CA GLN A 300 -1.83 -0.79 13.45
C GLN A 300 -1.73 -1.50 12.10
N PHE A 301 -2.85 -1.91 11.50
CA PHE A 301 -2.88 -2.70 10.27
C PHE A 301 -2.95 -1.86 8.98
N LEU A 302 -3.34 -0.58 9.07
CA LEU A 302 -3.59 0.23 7.87
C LEU A 302 -2.74 1.49 7.82
N SER A 303 -2.63 2.24 8.90
CA SER A 303 -1.72 3.39 8.95
C SER A 303 -0.39 2.96 9.54
N ARG A 304 0.67 3.00 8.74
CA ARG A 304 2.02 3.11 9.29
C ARG A 304 2.04 4.36 10.17
N GLN A 305 2.91 4.38 11.18
CA GLN A 305 2.89 5.25 12.37
C GLN A 305 3.14 6.75 12.07
N GLU A 306 2.44 7.33 11.09
CA GLU A 306 2.59 8.70 10.65
C GLU A 306 1.25 9.25 10.11
N PRO A 307 1.03 10.57 10.19
CA PRO A 307 -0.28 11.19 9.96
C PRO A 307 -0.80 11.16 8.52
N VAL A 308 0.06 11.07 7.49
CA VAL A 308 -0.35 11.09 6.08
C VAL A 308 -1.00 9.76 5.68
N GLU A 309 -0.39 8.63 6.02
CA GLU A 309 -0.98 7.30 5.88
C GLU A 309 -2.29 7.21 6.67
N ASP A 310 -2.33 7.71 7.91
CA ASP A 310 -3.55 7.73 8.71
C ASP A 310 -4.65 8.56 8.06
N TYR A 311 -4.30 9.72 7.51
CA TYR A 311 -5.24 10.55 6.75
C TYR A 311 -5.82 9.80 5.54
N ALA A 312 -4.98 9.23 4.68
CA ALA A 312 -5.41 8.51 3.48
C ALA A 312 -6.29 7.29 3.82
N ASN A 313 -5.89 6.48 4.81
CA ASN A 313 -6.67 5.33 5.26
C ASN A 313 -8.03 5.72 5.84
N SER A 314 -8.03 6.73 6.72
CA SER A 314 -9.23 7.18 7.37
C SER A 314 -10.20 7.82 6.38
N PHE A 315 -9.67 8.56 5.41
CA PHE A 315 -10.47 9.20 4.38
C PHE A 315 -11.06 8.15 3.40
N ALA A 316 -10.30 7.11 3.06
CA ALA A 316 -10.80 5.98 2.29
C ALA A 316 -11.93 5.27 3.04
N LEU A 317 -11.72 4.90 4.31
CA LEU A 317 -12.74 4.26 5.13
C LEU A 317 -14.00 5.12 5.30
N PHE A 318 -13.87 6.45 5.33
CA PHE A 318 -15.03 7.33 5.46
C PHE A 318 -16.05 7.15 4.34
N PHE A 319 -15.61 6.87 3.10
CA PHE A 319 -16.52 6.65 1.98
C PHE A 319 -16.90 5.19 1.74
N TYR A 320 -16.09 4.26 2.25
CA TYR A 320 -16.26 2.83 1.98
C TYR A 320 -16.90 2.06 3.12
N ASP A 321 -16.52 2.37 4.35
CA ASP A 321 -17.06 1.78 5.56
C ASP A 321 -17.13 2.83 6.69
N PRO A 322 -18.00 3.85 6.54
CA PRO A 322 -18.17 4.91 7.54
C PRO A 322 -18.62 4.36 8.90
N ALA A 323 -19.33 3.23 8.92
CA ALA A 323 -19.78 2.59 10.14
C ALA A 323 -18.60 2.03 10.95
N THR A 324 -17.66 1.35 10.28
CA THR A 324 -16.42 0.91 10.91
C THR A 324 -15.62 2.12 11.38
N LEU A 325 -15.36 3.10 10.51
CA LEU A 325 -14.61 4.30 10.88
C LEU A 325 -15.20 4.98 12.14
N LYS A 326 -16.52 5.20 12.17
CA LYS A 326 -17.22 5.78 13.32
C LYS A 326 -17.07 4.94 14.59
N ARG A 327 -17.16 3.61 14.47
CA ARG A 327 -17.04 2.69 15.61
C ARG A 327 -15.63 2.68 16.19
N VAL A 328 -14.61 2.67 15.31
CA VAL A 328 -13.23 2.41 15.72
C VAL A 328 -12.39 3.67 15.90
N SER A 329 -12.78 4.81 15.32
CA SER A 329 -12.21 6.13 15.62
C SER A 329 -13.24 7.25 15.34
N PRO A 330 -14.08 7.56 16.34
CA PRO A 330 -15.07 8.63 16.25
C PRO A 330 -14.46 9.98 15.85
N ASP A 331 -13.27 10.33 16.36
CA ASP A 331 -12.65 11.63 16.08
C ASP A 331 -12.30 11.82 14.60
N ARG A 332 -11.77 10.77 13.95
CA ARG A 332 -11.51 10.76 12.50
C ARG A 332 -12.81 10.88 11.72
N TYR A 333 -13.81 10.07 12.07
CA TYR A 333 -15.13 10.12 11.45
C TYR A 333 -15.73 11.52 11.51
N GLU A 334 -15.75 12.12 12.70
CA GLU A 334 -16.32 13.45 12.93
C GLU A 334 -15.53 14.55 12.22
N TRP A 335 -14.20 14.41 12.11
CA TRP A 335 -13.40 15.34 11.31
C TRP A 335 -13.80 15.28 9.83
N PHE A 336 -13.88 14.09 9.22
CA PHE A 336 -14.30 13.94 7.83
C PHE A 336 -15.76 14.33 7.62
N LEU A 337 -16.65 14.09 8.58
CA LEU A 337 -18.03 14.56 8.50
C LEU A 337 -18.10 16.09 8.38
N ARG A 338 -17.23 16.82 9.07
CA ARG A 338 -17.18 18.29 9.01
C ARG A 338 -16.43 18.87 7.81
N HIS A 339 -15.43 18.16 7.31
CA HIS A 339 -14.50 18.70 6.29
C HIS A 339 -14.63 18.01 4.93
N ALA A 340 -15.22 16.82 4.86
CA ALA A 340 -15.38 16.04 3.63
C ALA A 340 -16.81 15.85 3.17
N ALA A 341 -17.79 15.83 4.08
CA ALA A 341 -19.20 15.68 3.71
C ALA A 341 -19.91 17.00 3.36
N THR A 342 -19.31 18.16 3.68
CA THR A 342 -19.94 19.47 3.50
C THR A 342 -19.91 20.01 2.07
N ASP A 343 -19.25 19.32 1.15
CA ASP A 343 -19.13 19.74 -0.26
C ASP A 343 -20.27 19.20 -1.14
N GLY A 344 -21.27 18.55 -0.53
CA GLY A 344 -22.53 18.13 -1.16
C GLY A 344 -23.60 19.21 -1.04
N GLY A 345 -23.47 20.28 -1.83
CA GLY A 345 -24.48 21.32 -2.03
C GLY A 345 -24.50 21.78 -3.47
#